data_AF-A0A1Y3XZN6-F1
#
_entry.id   AF-A0A1Y3XZN6-F1
#
_cell.length_a   1.000
_cell.length_b   1.000
_cell.length_c   1.000
_cell.angle_alpha   90.00
_cell.angle_beta   90.00
_cell.angle_gamma   90.00
#
_symmetry.space_group_name_H-M   'P 1'
#
loop_
_entity.id
_entity.type
_entity.pdbx_description
1 polymer ?
#
loop_
_entity_poly.entity_id
_entity_poly.type
_entity_poly.pdbx_seq_one_letter_code
_entity_poly.pdbx_strand_id
1 'polypeptide(L)'
;MGKTWHIYRNSLRVILLSGVLSFMLLLSGCGQTEESYRTDSSDANPSEKAETVENGSSGEEEDYTLETKVMDVINDPVFGDYGRLIFPVDRTIDEDLELQDVGEILTWYNNVNPDRTVEIANYLKDQVESGEQIFYDIYTDEEKAEDPDKENTGLFFFRGEPGAKTAVINAGGGFVYVAAIHY
;
A
#
# COMPACT_ATOMS: atom_id res chain seq x y z
N MET A 1 1.95 62.80 1.65
CA MET A 1 2.61 62.05 2.75
C MET A 1 1.68 61.03 3.45
N GLY A 2 0.74 60.37 2.75
CA GLY A 2 -0.24 59.47 3.41
C GLY A 2 -0.23 58.00 2.97
N LYS A 3 0.34 57.64 1.82
CA LYS A 3 0.21 56.27 1.27
C LYS A 3 1.31 55.31 1.74
N THR A 4 2.49 55.82 2.06
CA THR A 4 3.64 55.01 2.51
C THR A 4 3.47 54.51 3.95
N TRP A 5 2.90 55.31 4.87
CA TRP A 5 2.71 54.91 6.27
C TRP A 5 1.75 53.71 6.41
N HIS A 6 0.67 53.65 5.62
CA HIS A 6 -0.26 52.53 5.67
C HIS A 6 0.36 51.19 5.26
N ILE A 7 1.29 51.21 4.31
CA ILE A 7 2.02 50.01 3.85
C ILE A 7 2.96 49.52 4.95
N TYR A 8 3.75 50.42 5.54
CA TYR A 8 4.65 50.08 6.65
C TYR A 8 3.92 49.53 7.88
N ARG A 9 2.73 50.05 8.21
CA ARG A 9 1.93 49.59 9.35
C ARG A 9 1.35 48.18 9.15
N ASN A 10 1.03 47.81 7.91
CA ASN A 10 0.55 46.46 7.61
C ASN A 10 1.70 45.45 7.54
N SER A 11 2.84 45.80 6.94
CA SER A 11 4.02 44.93 6.90
C SER A 11 4.58 44.63 8.30
N LEU A 12 4.58 45.62 9.21
CA LEU A 12 5.05 45.43 10.58
C LEU A 12 4.13 44.49 11.41
N ARG A 13 2.82 44.49 11.14
CA ARG A 13 1.85 43.59 11.80
C ARG A 13 1.97 42.15 11.31
N VAL A 14 2.24 41.94 10.03
CA VAL A 14 2.43 40.60 9.44
C VAL A 14 3.72 39.96 9.96
N ILE A 15 4.81 40.73 10.08
CA ILE A 15 6.09 40.23 10.61
C ILE A 15 6.00 39.89 12.12
N LEU A 16 5.24 40.67 12.89
CA LEU A 16 5.02 40.39 14.32
C LEU A 16 4.13 39.17 14.57
N LEU A 17 3.17 38.88 13.67
CA LEU A 17 2.33 37.68 13.76
C LEU A 17 3.07 36.40 13.31
N SER A 18 3.99 36.47 12.35
CA SER A 18 4.81 35.32 11.94
C SER A 18 5.92 34.96 12.93
N GLY A 19 6.42 35.93 13.71
CA GLY A 19 7.49 35.71 14.70
C GLY A 19 7.06 34.98 15.97
N VAL A 20 5.78 35.08 16.37
CA VAL A 20 5.27 34.44 17.60
C VAL A 20 4.93 32.96 17.37
N LEU A 21 4.58 32.57 16.13
CA LEU A 21 4.22 31.18 15.80
C LEU A 21 5.44 30.26 15.67
N SER A 22 6.62 30.81 15.34
CA SER A 22 7.87 30.04 15.23
C SER A 22 8.62 29.82 16.55
N PHE A 23 8.17 30.41 17.68
CA PHE A 23 8.84 30.26 18.97
C PHE A 23 8.21 29.19 19.89
N MET A 24 7.14 28.51 19.46
CA MET A 24 6.43 27.48 20.24
C MET A 24 6.80 26.03 19.90
N LEU A 25 7.72 25.76 18.96
CA LEU A 25 8.07 24.40 18.53
C LEU A 25 9.36 23.82 19.16
N LEU A 26 9.92 24.46 20.19
CA LEU A 26 11.23 24.08 20.76
C LEU A 26 11.19 23.40 22.15
N LEU A 27 10.04 22.93 22.63
CA LEU A 27 9.97 22.27 23.94
C LEU A 27 9.04 21.05 23.94
N SER A 28 9.54 19.91 23.45
CA SER A 28 9.20 18.58 23.97
C SER A 28 10.35 17.63 23.63
N GLY A 29 11.26 17.51 24.60
CA GLY A 29 12.38 16.57 24.57
C GLY A 29 12.09 15.29 25.34
N CYS A 30 12.99 14.34 25.08
CA CYS A 30 13.44 13.20 25.89
C CYS A 30 12.52 11.99 26.10
N GLY A 31 13.05 10.83 25.72
CA GLY A 31 12.64 9.54 26.27
C GLY A 31 13.19 8.32 25.52
N GLN A 32 14.51 8.11 25.54
CA GLN A 32 15.12 6.80 25.24
C GLN A 32 14.97 5.91 26.48
N THR A 33 14.46 4.69 26.29
CA THR A 33 14.72 3.56 27.21
C THR A 33 14.89 2.30 26.36
N GLU A 34 16.12 1.80 26.30
CA GLU A 34 16.43 0.43 25.90
C GLU A 34 16.38 -0.50 27.13
N GLU A 35 16.03 -1.76 26.86
CA GLU A 35 16.07 -3.00 27.66
C GLU A 35 14.69 -3.70 27.57
N SER A 36 14.54 -4.98 27.28
CA SER A 36 15.44 -6.11 27.47
C SER A 36 14.97 -7.24 26.56
N TYR A 37 15.92 -7.84 25.86
CA TYR A 37 15.85 -9.18 25.30
C TYR A 37 15.60 -10.19 26.43
N ARG A 38 14.58 -11.03 26.27
CA ARG A 38 14.48 -12.34 26.90
C ARG A 38 14.05 -13.35 25.86
N THR A 39 15.05 -14.07 25.37
CA THR A 39 14.94 -15.40 24.79
C THR A 39 14.29 -16.32 25.80
N ASP A 40 13.19 -16.98 25.44
CA ASP A 40 12.81 -18.23 26.09
C ASP A 40 12.63 -19.30 25.00
N SER A 41 13.55 -20.25 25.06
CA SER A 41 13.68 -21.42 24.21
C SER A 41 12.60 -22.44 24.59
N SER A 42 11.77 -22.83 23.63
CA SER A 42 10.85 -23.97 23.78
C SER A 42 11.43 -25.22 23.13
N ASP A 43 11.23 -26.31 23.85
CA ASP A 43 11.85 -27.63 23.70
C ASP A 43 11.53 -28.35 22.39
N ALA A 44 12.48 -29.21 22.00
CA ALA A 44 12.45 -30.07 20.83
C ALA A 44 11.58 -31.33 21.00
N ASN A 45 10.75 -31.58 19.98
CA ASN A 45 10.41 -32.81 19.23
C ASN A 45 10.04 -34.12 19.99
N PRO A 46 9.12 -34.96 19.44
CA PRO A 46 9.58 -35.97 18.48
C PRO A 46 8.60 -36.36 17.33
N SER A 47 9.19 -36.42 16.12
CA SER A 47 9.21 -37.53 15.15
C SER A 47 7.94 -38.07 14.46
N GLU A 48 8.05 -38.06 13.13
CA GLU A 48 7.62 -39.04 12.11
C GLU A 48 6.15 -39.50 12.04
N LYS A 49 5.54 -39.30 10.85
CA LYS A 49 5.33 -40.42 9.91
C LYS A 49 5.05 -39.91 8.49
N ALA A 50 5.89 -40.34 7.54
CA ALA A 50 5.63 -40.23 6.11
C ALA A 50 4.62 -41.29 5.68
N GLU A 51 3.56 -40.87 4.97
CA GLU A 51 2.78 -41.75 4.10
C GLU A 51 2.57 -41.02 2.77
N THR A 52 3.21 -41.53 1.74
CA THR A 52 3.05 -41.17 0.34
C THR A 52 1.69 -41.66 -0.14
N VAL A 53 0.84 -40.74 -0.58
CA VAL A 53 -0.34 -41.03 -1.39
C VAL A 53 -0.23 -40.17 -2.65
N GLU A 54 0.06 -40.83 -3.77
CA GLU A 54 -0.20 -40.23 -5.09
C GLU A 54 -1.72 -40.16 -5.28
N ASN A 55 -2.28 -38.96 -5.44
CA ASN A 55 -3.41 -38.75 -6.34
C ASN A 55 -3.70 -37.26 -6.57
N GLY A 56 -3.76 -36.88 -7.85
CA GLY A 56 -4.51 -35.71 -8.32
C GLY A 56 -3.71 -34.43 -8.41
N SER A 57 -3.32 -34.07 -9.64
CA SER A 57 -3.05 -32.69 -10.03
C SER A 57 -4.37 -31.90 -9.90
N SER A 58 -4.67 -31.45 -8.69
CA SER A 58 -5.27 -30.14 -8.50
C SER A 58 -4.13 -29.15 -8.67
N GLY A 59 -4.25 -28.20 -9.59
CA GLY A 59 -3.26 -27.13 -9.71
C GLY A 59 -3.23 -26.36 -8.40
N GLU A 60 -2.29 -26.70 -7.53
CA GLU A 60 -1.77 -25.75 -6.55
C GLU A 60 -1.07 -24.69 -7.41
N GLU A 61 -1.75 -23.58 -7.69
CA GLU A 61 -1.08 -22.44 -8.32
C GLU A 61 -0.10 -21.90 -7.31
N GLU A 62 1.20 -22.06 -7.60
CA GLU A 62 2.29 -21.66 -6.72
C GLU A 62 2.12 -20.20 -6.25
N ASP A 63 2.55 -19.95 -5.01
CA ASP A 63 2.65 -18.61 -4.45
C ASP A 63 3.54 -17.74 -5.35
N TYR A 64 3.25 -16.44 -5.39
CA TYR A 64 4.13 -15.49 -6.04
C TYR A 64 5.48 -15.41 -5.32
N THR A 65 6.52 -15.16 -6.11
CA THR A 65 7.92 -15.04 -5.66
C THR A 65 8.49 -13.69 -6.10
N LEU A 66 9.72 -13.39 -5.69
CA LEU A 66 10.41 -12.16 -6.09
C LEU A 66 10.55 -12.04 -7.62
N GLU A 67 10.76 -13.19 -8.28
CA GLU A 67 10.96 -13.34 -9.71
C GLU A 67 9.64 -13.47 -10.50
N THR A 68 8.49 -13.53 -9.82
CA THR A 68 7.18 -13.51 -10.50
C THR A 68 7.04 -12.20 -11.27
N LYS A 69 6.56 -12.28 -12.52
CA LYS A 69 6.33 -11.08 -13.32
C LYS A 69 5.11 -10.33 -12.81
N VAL A 70 5.20 -9.00 -12.82
CA VAL A 70 4.07 -8.11 -12.51
C VAL A 70 2.87 -8.41 -13.41
N MET A 71 3.14 -8.68 -14.69
CA MET A 71 2.09 -9.06 -15.65
C MET A 71 1.43 -10.40 -15.35
N ASP A 72 2.14 -11.35 -14.74
CA ASP A 72 1.54 -12.63 -14.31
C ASP A 72 0.54 -12.38 -13.18
N VAL A 73 0.88 -11.53 -12.21
CA VAL A 73 -0.04 -11.13 -11.12
C VAL A 73 -1.24 -10.35 -11.65
N ILE A 74 -1.03 -9.41 -12.59
CA ILE A 74 -2.12 -8.62 -13.20
C ILE A 74 -3.12 -9.52 -13.93
N ASN A 75 -2.63 -10.53 -14.62
CA ASN A 75 -3.43 -11.43 -15.46
C ASN A 75 -3.86 -12.71 -14.74
N ASP A 76 -3.52 -12.85 -13.45
CA ASP A 76 -3.93 -14.01 -12.66
C ASP A 76 -5.48 -14.10 -12.66
N PRO A 77 -6.06 -15.20 -13.18
CA PRO A 77 -7.50 -15.37 -13.24
C PRO A 77 -8.21 -15.23 -11.90
N VAL A 78 -7.51 -15.42 -10.78
CA VAL A 78 -8.05 -15.26 -9.42
C VAL A 78 -8.62 -13.85 -9.22
N PHE A 79 -8.00 -12.81 -9.81
CA PHE A 79 -8.43 -11.43 -9.66
C PHE A 79 -9.48 -11.00 -10.69
N GLY A 80 -9.75 -11.82 -11.71
CA GLY A 80 -10.63 -11.45 -12.82
C GLY A 80 -10.27 -10.08 -13.42
N ASP A 81 -11.28 -9.27 -13.72
CA ASP A 81 -11.07 -8.01 -14.45
C ASP A 81 -10.30 -6.95 -13.64
N TYR A 82 -10.31 -7.01 -12.30
CA TYR A 82 -9.70 -5.98 -11.46
C TYR A 82 -8.21 -6.21 -11.15
N GLY A 83 -7.60 -7.31 -11.63
CA GLY A 83 -6.16 -7.55 -11.48
C GLY A 83 -5.30 -6.40 -12.02
N ARG A 84 -5.75 -5.77 -13.12
CA ARG A 84 -5.15 -4.55 -13.70
C ARG A 84 -5.06 -3.34 -12.76
N LEU A 85 -5.82 -3.35 -11.67
CA LEU A 85 -5.89 -2.25 -10.69
C LEU A 85 -4.99 -2.49 -9.46
N ILE A 86 -4.33 -3.65 -9.37
CA ILE A 86 -3.39 -3.97 -8.27
C ILE A 86 -2.12 -3.11 -8.39
N PHE A 87 -1.69 -2.84 -9.62
CA PHE A 87 -0.53 -2.01 -9.94
C PHE A 87 -0.96 -0.71 -10.64
N PRO A 88 -0.06 0.29 -10.76
CA PRO A 88 -0.34 1.54 -11.46
C PRO A 88 -0.93 1.37 -12.86
N VAL A 89 -2.13 1.92 -13.09
CA VAL A 89 -2.81 1.93 -14.40
C VAL A 89 -2.28 3.00 -15.36
N ASP A 90 -1.61 4.03 -14.82
CA ASP A 90 -1.11 5.18 -15.57
C ASP A 90 0.35 5.00 -16.02
N ARG A 91 0.86 3.77 -15.98
CA ARG A 91 2.24 3.40 -16.33
C ARG A 91 2.27 2.29 -17.36
N THR A 92 3.25 2.38 -18.25
CA THR A 92 3.68 1.21 -19.03
C THR A 92 4.48 0.31 -18.13
N ILE A 93 4.03 -0.92 -17.97
CA ILE A 93 4.72 -1.99 -17.24
C ILE A 93 5.39 -2.88 -18.29
N ASP A 94 6.68 -3.16 -18.10
CA ASP A 94 7.40 -4.08 -18.96
C ASP A 94 6.90 -5.51 -18.72
N GLU A 95 6.76 -6.31 -19.78
CA GLU A 95 6.33 -7.71 -19.71
C GLU A 95 7.31 -8.60 -18.95
N ASP A 96 8.56 -8.15 -18.80
CA ASP A 96 9.62 -8.82 -18.05
C ASP A 96 9.86 -8.17 -16.68
N LEU A 97 9.06 -7.17 -16.26
CA LEU A 97 9.20 -6.57 -14.92
C LEU A 97 8.82 -7.57 -13.83
N GLU A 98 9.75 -7.88 -12.94
CA GLU A 98 9.55 -8.79 -11.81
C GLU A 98 9.05 -8.03 -10.56
N LEU A 99 8.41 -8.75 -9.62
CA LEU A 99 7.89 -8.16 -8.39
C LEU A 99 8.97 -7.47 -7.55
N GLN A 100 10.20 -7.98 -7.58
CA GLN A 100 11.33 -7.36 -6.89
C GLN A 100 11.70 -5.97 -7.43
N ASP A 101 11.38 -5.68 -8.69
CA ASP A 101 11.76 -4.45 -9.37
C ASP A 101 10.59 -3.46 -9.52
N VAL A 102 9.43 -3.75 -8.92
CA VAL A 102 8.24 -2.86 -8.94
C VAL A 102 8.56 -1.42 -8.51
N GLY A 103 9.57 -1.22 -7.67
CA GLY A 103 10.01 0.12 -7.29
C GLY A 103 10.43 1.01 -8.46
N GLU A 104 10.87 0.44 -9.58
CA GLU A 104 11.28 1.19 -10.78
C GLU A 104 10.12 1.96 -11.43
N ILE A 105 8.88 1.48 -11.28
CA ILE A 105 7.69 2.12 -11.86
C ILE A 105 6.98 3.05 -10.88
N LEU A 106 7.32 3.04 -9.59
CA LEU A 106 6.67 3.84 -8.56
C LEU A 106 7.34 5.22 -8.40
N THR A 107 6.80 6.21 -9.11
CA THR A 107 7.34 7.58 -9.03
C THR A 107 7.24 8.15 -7.61
N TRP A 108 8.33 8.78 -7.16
CA TRP A 108 8.52 9.37 -5.83
C TRP A 108 8.73 8.37 -4.68
N TYR A 109 8.71 7.06 -4.95
CA TYR A 109 9.03 6.01 -3.98
C TYR A 109 10.48 5.59 -4.13
N ASN A 110 11.27 5.66 -3.04
CA ASN A 110 12.68 5.24 -3.04
C ASN A 110 12.96 4.07 -2.08
N ASN A 111 11.98 3.67 -1.27
CA ASN A 111 12.11 2.65 -0.23
C ASN A 111 11.05 1.55 -0.41
N VAL A 112 10.88 1.09 -1.64
CA VAL A 112 10.03 -0.07 -1.92
C VAL A 112 10.77 -1.31 -1.44
N ASN A 113 10.08 -2.17 -0.70
CA ASN A 113 10.64 -3.46 -0.32
C ASN A 113 10.05 -4.60 -1.16
N PRO A 114 10.91 -5.35 -1.86
CA PRO A 114 10.52 -6.53 -2.65
C PRO A 114 9.71 -7.58 -1.88
N ASP A 115 10.19 -8.01 -0.71
CA ASP A 115 9.54 -9.03 0.12
C ASP A 115 8.13 -8.61 0.53
N ARG A 116 7.94 -7.32 0.85
CA ARG A 116 6.63 -6.74 1.19
C ARG A 116 5.71 -6.70 -0.02
N THR A 117 6.24 -6.46 -1.22
CA THR A 117 5.48 -6.54 -2.48
C THR A 117 4.91 -7.94 -2.66
N VAL A 118 5.77 -8.95 -2.52
CA VAL A 118 5.38 -10.36 -2.63
C VAL A 118 4.37 -10.74 -1.54
N GLU A 119 4.62 -10.36 -0.28
CA GLU A 119 3.71 -10.59 0.85
C GLU A 119 2.31 -10.04 0.56
N ILE A 120 2.20 -8.83 0.02
CA ILE A 120 0.92 -8.20 -0.26
C ILE A 120 0.22 -8.83 -1.46
N ALA A 121 0.95 -9.17 -2.53
CA ALA A 121 0.36 -9.84 -3.68
C ALA A 121 -0.23 -11.21 -3.30
N ASN A 122 0.52 -12.00 -2.52
CA ASN A 122 0.04 -13.29 -2.00
C ASN A 122 -1.12 -13.10 -1.02
N TYR A 123 -1.06 -12.11 -0.11
CA TYR A 123 -2.19 -11.80 0.77
C TYR A 123 -3.48 -11.55 -0.03
N LEU A 124 -3.43 -10.76 -1.10
CA LEU A 124 -4.60 -10.50 -1.94
C LEU A 124 -5.11 -11.78 -2.61
N LYS A 125 -4.21 -12.61 -3.14
CA LYS A 125 -4.55 -13.92 -3.73
C LYS A 125 -5.24 -14.83 -2.70
N ASP A 126 -4.62 -15.03 -1.54
CA ASP A 126 -5.15 -15.84 -0.45
C ASP A 126 -6.55 -15.41 -0.01
N GLN A 127 -6.79 -14.10 0.08
CA GLN A 127 -8.11 -13.58 0.42
C GLN A 127 -9.15 -14.03 -0.63
N VAL A 128 -8.86 -13.84 -1.91
CA VAL A 128 -9.81 -14.24 -2.97
C VAL A 128 -10.03 -15.75 -3.01
N GLU A 129 -8.96 -16.54 -2.89
CA GLU A 129 -9.05 -18.01 -2.86
C GLU A 129 -9.83 -18.53 -1.65
N SER A 130 -9.76 -17.83 -0.51
CA SER A 130 -10.59 -18.12 0.66
C SER A 130 -12.06 -17.70 0.52
N GLY A 131 -12.45 -17.12 -0.63
CA GLY A 131 -13.80 -16.69 -0.94
C GLY A 131 -14.13 -15.27 -0.46
N GLU A 132 -13.12 -14.51 -0.05
CA GLU A 132 -13.30 -13.16 0.46
C GLU A 132 -13.26 -12.12 -0.67
N GLN A 133 -14.25 -11.23 -0.70
CA GLN A 133 -14.24 -10.11 -1.65
C GLN A 133 -13.19 -9.07 -1.23
N ILE A 134 -12.18 -8.82 -2.08
CA ILE A 134 -11.15 -7.81 -1.83
C ILE A 134 -11.34 -6.51 -2.62
N PHE A 135 -12.08 -6.53 -3.73
CA PHE A 135 -12.30 -5.37 -4.57
C PHE A 135 -13.77 -4.99 -4.59
N TYR A 136 -14.05 -3.69 -4.46
CA TYR A 136 -15.37 -3.11 -4.57
C TYR A 136 -15.36 -2.09 -5.69
N ASP A 137 -16.13 -2.43 -6.73
CA ASP A 137 -16.51 -1.51 -7.77
C ASP A 137 -17.54 -0.52 -7.21
N ILE A 138 -17.21 0.76 -7.26
CA ILE A 138 -17.99 1.82 -6.60
C ILE A 138 -18.78 2.69 -7.58
N TYR A 139 -18.63 2.45 -8.89
CA TYR A 139 -19.30 3.21 -9.94
C TYR A 139 -20.19 2.30 -10.77
N THR A 140 -21.37 2.79 -11.14
CA THR A 140 -22.27 2.03 -12.03
C THR A 140 -21.79 2.05 -13.48
N ASP A 141 -22.33 1.16 -14.30
CA ASP A 141 -22.02 1.10 -15.74
C ASP A 141 -22.42 2.40 -16.45
N GLU A 142 -23.52 3.04 -16.04
CA GLU A 142 -23.92 4.34 -16.58
C GLU A 142 -22.91 5.44 -16.21
N GLU A 143 -22.43 5.43 -14.97
CA GLU A 143 -21.44 6.40 -14.52
C GLU A 143 -20.11 6.26 -15.27
N LYS A 144 -19.69 5.04 -15.58
CA LYS A 144 -18.49 4.74 -16.38
C LYS A 144 -18.68 5.08 -17.86
N ALA A 145 -19.88 4.87 -18.40
CA ALA A 145 -20.20 5.28 -19.76
C ALA A 145 -20.15 6.81 -19.93
N GLU A 146 -20.53 7.56 -18.89
CA GLU A 146 -20.41 9.03 -18.86
C GLU A 146 -18.97 9.50 -18.62
N ASP A 147 -18.20 8.79 -17.79
CA ASP A 147 -16.81 9.10 -17.44
C ASP A 147 -15.95 7.82 -17.38
N PRO A 148 -15.31 7.42 -18.49
CA PRO A 148 -14.57 6.16 -18.58
C PRO A 148 -13.40 6.00 -17.60
N ASP A 149 -12.86 7.10 -17.06
CA ASP A 149 -11.76 7.03 -16.09
C ASP A 149 -12.20 6.32 -14.79
N LYS A 150 -13.51 6.28 -14.51
CA LYS A 150 -14.10 5.55 -13.39
C LYS A 150 -13.91 4.04 -13.49
N GLU A 151 -13.67 3.48 -14.68
CA GLU A 151 -13.33 2.07 -14.82
C GLU A 151 -12.06 1.72 -14.05
N ASN A 152 -11.13 2.67 -13.92
CA ASN A 152 -9.85 2.49 -13.25
C ASN A 152 -9.91 2.86 -11.76
N THR A 153 -11.10 2.91 -11.16
CA THR A 153 -11.29 3.31 -9.76
C THR A 153 -12.14 2.29 -9.00
N GLY A 154 -11.71 1.96 -7.79
CA GLY A 154 -12.47 1.12 -6.86
C GLY A 154 -11.84 1.14 -5.47
N LEU A 155 -12.34 0.28 -4.58
CA LEU A 155 -11.79 0.12 -3.24
C LEU A 155 -11.20 -1.28 -3.07
N PHE A 156 -9.92 -1.34 -2.71
CA PHE A 156 -9.31 -2.55 -2.19
C PHE A 156 -9.50 -2.62 -0.67
N PHE A 157 -9.98 -3.76 -0.18
CA PHE A 157 -10.28 -3.97 1.22
C PHE A 157 -9.28 -4.94 1.86
N PHE A 158 -8.41 -4.37 2.69
CA PHE A 158 -7.51 -5.10 3.56
C PHE A 158 -8.21 -5.37 4.89
N ARG A 159 -8.49 -6.64 5.18
CA ARG A 159 -9.23 -7.05 6.37
C ARG A 159 -8.36 -6.94 7.61
N GLY A 160 -8.88 -6.24 8.62
CA GLY A 160 -8.40 -6.32 10.00
C GLY A 160 -9.33 -7.18 10.86
N GLU A 161 -9.21 -7.05 12.18
CA GLU A 161 -10.04 -7.81 13.11
C GLU A 161 -11.54 -7.49 12.97
N PRO A 162 -12.43 -8.50 13.05
CA PRO A 162 -13.87 -8.29 13.02
C PRO A 162 -14.34 -7.31 14.10
N GLY A 163 -15.07 -6.26 13.68
CA GLY A 163 -15.59 -5.21 14.56
C GLY A 163 -14.58 -4.14 14.97
N ALA A 164 -13.34 -4.18 14.46
CA ALA A 164 -12.38 -3.11 14.65
C ALA A 164 -12.76 -1.84 13.86
N LYS A 165 -12.05 -0.74 14.14
CA LYS A 165 -12.21 0.51 13.39
C LYS A 165 -11.65 0.35 11.98
N THR A 166 -12.34 0.93 11.00
CA THR A 166 -11.90 0.95 9.60
C THR A 166 -11.35 2.33 9.22
N ALA A 167 -10.35 2.34 8.34
CA ALA A 167 -9.86 3.55 7.68
C ALA A 167 -10.10 3.44 6.17
N VAL A 168 -10.46 4.55 5.53
CA VAL A 168 -10.45 4.69 4.08
C VAL A 168 -9.27 5.57 3.73
N ILE A 169 -8.34 5.03 2.95
CA ILE A 169 -7.10 5.71 2.56
C ILE A 169 -7.15 5.92 1.05
N ASN A 170 -7.00 7.18 0.65
CA ASN A 170 -6.82 7.57 -0.75
C ASN A 170 -5.49 8.31 -0.84
N ALA A 171 -4.64 7.93 -1.79
CA ALA A 171 -3.41 8.66 -2.06
C ALA A 171 -3.77 10.06 -2.55
N GLY A 172 -3.36 11.09 -1.80
CA GLY A 172 -3.63 12.49 -2.14
C GLY A 172 -2.35 13.27 -2.43
N GLY A 173 -2.46 14.41 -3.11
CA GLY A 173 -1.35 15.35 -3.29
C GLY A 173 -0.25 14.84 -4.24
N GLY A 174 1.01 14.91 -3.83
CA GLY A 174 2.17 14.42 -4.61
C GLY A 174 2.37 12.90 -4.60
N PHE A 175 1.44 12.15 -3.99
CA PHE A 175 1.48 10.69 -3.93
C PHE A 175 0.49 10.14 -4.95
N VAL A 176 0.98 9.26 -5.83
CA VAL A 176 0.20 8.74 -6.97
C VAL A 176 -0.42 7.37 -6.63
N TYR A 177 0.09 6.68 -5.60
CA TYR A 177 -0.27 5.30 -5.28
C TYR A 177 -0.49 5.10 -3.77
N VAL A 178 -1.42 4.25 -3.39
CA VAL A 178 -1.52 3.76 -2.00
C VAL A 178 -0.53 2.60 -1.88
N ALA A 179 0.72 2.92 -1.57
CA ALA A 179 1.76 1.92 -1.40
C ALA A 179 1.64 1.26 -0.02
N ALA A 180 0.95 0.12 0.06
CA ALA A 180 1.09 -0.80 1.21
C ALA A 180 2.49 -1.46 1.26
N ILE A 181 3.28 -1.25 0.20
CA ILE A 181 4.60 -1.80 -0.11
C ILE A 181 5.80 -1.04 0.49
N HIS A 182 5.53 0.04 1.23
CA HIS A 182 6.54 0.89 1.86
C HIS A 182 6.72 0.52 3.34
N TYR A 183 7.95 0.60 3.85
CA TYR A 183 8.30 0.45 5.27
C TYR A 183 8.50 1.77 6.00
#